data_AF-A0A522ETF6-F1
#
_entry.id   AF-A0A522ETF6-F1
#
_cell.length_a   1.000
_cell.length_b   1.000
_cell.length_c   1.000
_cell.angle_alpha   90.00
_cell.angle_beta   90.00
_cell.angle_gamma   90.00
#
_symmetry.space_group_name_H-M   'P 1'
#
loop_
_entity.id
_entity.type
_entity.pdbx_description
1 polymer ?
#
loop_
_entity_poly.entity_id
_entity_poly.type
_entity_poly.pdbx_seq_one_letter_code
_entity_poly.pdbx_strand_id
1 'polypeptide(L)'
;MVRSVAERAMACPALRSTHGGTSITMTPRQRPAGGQFDDVLVCEARYPIGVTASVFLGDRRIDLPVVSLGTPRRVVLVGDSGCRGDTKRKPQPCTGDGFANVWPFGTLSDEEVGSRPDLIIHVGDYNYRGTPGSMVVPARVSGYGRDVTVTFYDTGDLDDEDEPDLPIGAAYWSQNMEGSPIPDKWAYWRDDFFLPAARLLPVAPWLLSRGNHELCSRAGPGWFFLLDANSTLLGPGAKQQECPPQTPPGWQLGAWPQPPALPFAGQVFPTNTNPPFRLKLGKLNIIAVDSANAADAVLFNLDLYLGQYREVARLLAEDRTPTWLVTHRPIW
;
A
#
# COMPACT_ATOMS: atom_id res chain seq x y z
N MET A 1 -9.56 -1.44 12.95
CA MET A 1 -9.90 -2.73 12.30
C MET A 1 -8.81 -3.73 12.63
N VAL A 2 -9.07 -5.03 12.54
CA VAL A 2 -8.04 -6.07 12.47
C VAL A 2 -8.15 -6.77 11.14
N ARG A 3 -6.99 -7.10 10.55
CA ARG A 3 -6.88 -7.79 9.27
C ARG A 3 -5.93 -8.98 9.41
N SER A 4 -6.37 -10.13 8.96
CA SER A 4 -5.54 -11.32 8.80
C SER A 4 -5.16 -11.49 7.34
N VAL A 5 -3.90 -11.80 7.08
CA VAL A 5 -3.39 -12.15 5.75
C VAL A 5 -2.81 -13.56 5.84
N ALA A 6 -3.40 -14.51 5.14
CA ALA A 6 -3.04 -15.91 5.25
C ALA A 6 -2.89 -16.56 3.87
N GLU A 7 -1.70 -17.10 3.60
CA GLU A 7 -1.44 -17.88 2.39
C GLU A 7 -2.21 -19.20 2.43
N ARG A 8 -2.83 -19.54 1.29
CA ARG A 8 -3.53 -20.81 1.00
C ARG A 8 -4.64 -21.16 2.00
N ALA A 9 -5.11 -20.18 2.77
CA ALA A 9 -6.25 -20.36 3.65
C ALA A 9 -7.54 -20.40 2.82
N MET A 10 -8.37 -21.42 3.06
CA MET A 10 -9.67 -21.59 2.38
C MET A 10 -10.83 -20.91 3.09
N ALA A 11 -10.63 -20.46 4.34
CA ALA A 11 -11.64 -19.81 5.16
C ALA A 11 -10.99 -18.78 6.08
N CYS A 12 -11.77 -17.77 6.46
CA CYS A 12 -11.30 -16.75 7.39
C CYS A 12 -10.95 -17.36 8.75
N PRO A 13 -9.86 -16.88 9.39
CA PRO A 13 -9.56 -17.28 10.75
C PRO A 13 -10.62 -16.78 11.74
N ALA A 14 -10.65 -17.40 12.92
CA ALA A 14 -11.53 -16.97 14.00
C ALA A 14 -10.83 -15.93 14.87
N LEU A 15 -11.45 -14.76 15.07
CA LEU A 15 -11.04 -13.78 16.07
C LEU A 15 -11.81 -14.05 17.37
N ARG A 16 -11.14 -14.10 18.52
CA ARG A 16 -11.79 -14.31 19.82
C ARG A 16 -11.30 -13.28 20.83
N SER A 17 -12.23 -12.65 21.56
CA SER A 17 -11.91 -11.80 22.72
C SER A 17 -11.79 -12.65 23.98
N THR A 18 -10.86 -12.31 24.87
CA THR A 18 -10.65 -13.04 26.13
C THR A 18 -11.77 -12.82 27.15
N HIS A 19 -12.41 -11.65 27.14
CA HIS A 19 -13.65 -11.42 27.89
C HIS A 19 -14.83 -12.03 27.13
N GLY A 20 -15.39 -13.12 27.68
CA GLY A 20 -16.64 -13.74 27.24
C GLY A 20 -16.54 -14.84 26.19
N GLY A 21 -15.36 -15.13 25.63
CA GLY A 21 -15.17 -16.21 24.65
C GLY A 21 -15.92 -16.01 23.32
N THR A 22 -16.51 -14.84 23.10
CA THR A 22 -17.30 -14.53 21.91
C THR A 22 -16.41 -14.53 20.68
N SER A 23 -16.71 -15.41 19.73
CA SER A 23 -16.09 -15.41 18.42
C SER A 23 -16.60 -14.20 17.63
N ILE A 24 -15.68 -13.39 17.14
CA ILE A 24 -15.96 -12.30 16.22
C ILE A 24 -15.75 -12.83 14.80
N THR A 25 -16.81 -12.80 14.00
CA THR A 25 -16.74 -13.22 12.60
C THR A 25 -15.82 -12.28 11.82
N MET A 26 -14.86 -12.86 11.11
CA MET A 26 -14.04 -12.14 10.13
C MET A 26 -14.64 -12.32 8.74
N THR A 27 -14.69 -11.22 7.97
CA THR A 27 -15.25 -11.18 6.62
C THR A 27 -14.12 -11.12 5.60
N PRO A 28 -14.16 -11.91 4.51
CA PRO A 28 -13.14 -11.83 3.47
C PRO A 28 -13.21 -10.48 2.75
N ARG A 29 -12.04 -9.93 2.42
CA ARG A 29 -11.90 -8.79 1.50
C ARG A 29 -12.03 -9.27 0.06
N GLN A 30 -12.50 -8.38 -0.81
CA GLN A 30 -12.61 -8.68 -2.24
C GLN A 30 -11.20 -8.72 -2.87
N ARG A 31 -10.88 -9.80 -3.56
CA ARG A 31 -9.60 -9.93 -4.28
C ARG A 31 -9.59 -9.02 -5.51
N PRO A 32 -8.42 -8.49 -5.90
CA PRO A 32 -8.24 -7.89 -7.21
C PRO A 32 -8.50 -8.93 -8.31
N ALA A 33 -8.99 -8.46 -9.47
CA ALA A 33 -9.13 -9.31 -10.64
C ALA A 33 -7.75 -9.80 -11.17
N GLY A 34 -7.76 -10.87 -11.95
CA GLY A 34 -6.55 -11.38 -12.65
C GLY A 34 -5.75 -12.46 -11.92
N GLY A 35 -6.21 -12.93 -10.75
CA GLY A 35 -5.70 -14.14 -10.09
C GLY A 35 -4.36 -14.02 -9.37
N GLN A 36 -3.69 -12.87 -9.42
CA GLN A 36 -2.35 -12.67 -8.84
C GLN A 36 -2.30 -12.66 -7.30
N PHE A 37 -3.48 -12.70 -6.67
CA PHE A 37 -3.68 -12.78 -5.23
C PHE A 37 -4.50 -14.02 -4.84
N ASP A 38 -4.64 -15.02 -5.71
CA ASP A 38 -5.50 -16.17 -5.43
C ASP A 38 -4.97 -17.10 -4.33
N ASP A 39 -3.66 -17.09 -4.13
CA ASP A 39 -2.98 -17.84 -3.09
C ASP A 39 -3.05 -17.18 -1.71
N VAL A 40 -3.67 -16.01 -1.57
CA VAL A 40 -3.78 -15.30 -0.28
C VAL A 40 -5.23 -14.96 0.06
N LEU A 41 -5.62 -15.23 1.29
CA LEU A 41 -6.92 -14.85 1.84
C LEU A 41 -6.71 -13.72 2.84
N VAL A 42 -7.39 -12.61 2.60
CA VAL A 42 -7.42 -11.47 3.52
C VAL A 42 -8.80 -11.39 4.14
N CYS A 43 -8.86 -11.40 5.46
CA CYS A 43 -10.11 -11.24 6.19
C CYS A 43 -9.99 -10.11 7.20
N GLU A 44 -11.11 -9.48 7.51
CA GLU A 44 -11.13 -8.35 8.43
C GLU A 44 -12.34 -8.38 9.37
N ALA A 45 -12.15 -7.76 10.53
CA ALA A 45 -13.19 -7.55 11.53
C ALA A 45 -12.97 -6.22 12.25
N ARG A 46 -14.04 -5.73 12.90
CA ARG A 46 -13.89 -4.62 13.84
C ARG A 46 -13.12 -5.11 15.06
N TYR A 47 -12.03 -4.44 15.39
CA TYR A 47 -11.19 -4.80 16.53
C TYR A 47 -11.88 -4.38 17.84
N PRO A 48 -11.93 -5.26 18.86
CA PRO A 48 -12.53 -4.91 20.14
C PRO A 48 -11.54 -4.07 20.97
N ILE A 49 -11.77 -2.75 21.02
CA ILE A 49 -10.94 -1.79 21.76
C ILE A 49 -10.98 -2.10 23.26
N GLY A 50 -9.82 -1.94 23.94
CA GLY A 50 -9.72 -2.09 25.39
C GLY A 50 -9.71 -3.52 25.93
N VAL A 51 -9.77 -4.53 25.06
CA VAL A 51 -9.69 -5.95 25.46
C VAL A 51 -8.59 -6.67 24.68
N THR A 52 -8.08 -7.78 25.23
CA THR A 52 -7.19 -8.68 24.48
C THR A 52 -8.00 -9.56 23.54
N ALA A 53 -7.44 -9.82 22.38
CA ALA A 53 -7.99 -10.73 21.40
C ALA A 53 -6.90 -11.61 20.80
N SER A 54 -7.30 -12.73 20.23
CA SER A 54 -6.39 -13.64 19.52
C SER A 54 -7.04 -14.12 18.22
N VAL A 55 -6.21 -14.31 17.20
CA VAL A 55 -6.61 -14.87 15.90
C VAL A 55 -6.20 -16.34 15.85
N PHE A 56 -7.10 -17.19 15.39
CA PHE A 56 -6.92 -18.64 15.30
C PHE A 56 -7.12 -19.12 13.86
N LEU A 57 -6.12 -19.84 13.32
CA LEU A 57 -6.19 -20.51 12.03
C LEU A 57 -5.67 -21.95 12.20
N GLY A 58 -6.59 -22.92 12.27
CA GLY A 58 -6.24 -24.27 12.71
C GLY A 58 -5.64 -24.23 14.12
N ASP A 59 -4.46 -24.84 14.29
CA ASP A 59 -3.73 -24.84 15.58
C ASP A 59 -2.87 -23.59 15.78
N ARG A 60 -2.73 -22.73 14.77
CA ARG A 60 -1.94 -21.50 14.88
C ARG A 60 -2.76 -20.44 15.61
N ARG A 61 -2.15 -19.87 16.66
CA ARG A 61 -2.68 -18.75 17.43
C ARG A 61 -1.73 -17.55 17.33
N ILE A 62 -2.29 -16.37 17.12
CA ILE A 62 -1.59 -15.08 17.23
C ILE A 62 -2.33 -14.23 18.25
N ASP A 63 -1.63 -13.81 19.31
CA ASP A 63 -2.16 -12.87 20.30
C ASP A 63 -2.02 -11.44 19.78
N LEU A 64 -3.06 -10.63 19.97
CA LEU A 64 -3.14 -9.24 19.55
C LEU A 64 -3.10 -8.29 20.76
N PRO A 65 -2.68 -7.03 20.57
CA PRO A 65 -2.41 -6.12 21.67
C PRO A 65 -3.71 -5.48 22.17
N VAL A 66 -3.75 -5.08 23.44
CA VAL A 66 -4.85 -4.23 23.91
C VAL A 66 -4.70 -2.86 23.26
N VAL A 67 -5.63 -2.51 22.37
CA VAL A 67 -5.62 -1.20 21.71
C VAL A 67 -6.32 -0.17 22.60
N SER A 68 -5.64 0.95 22.84
CA SER A 68 -6.15 2.11 23.58
C SER A 68 -6.41 3.28 22.62
N LEU A 69 -7.43 4.09 22.92
CA LEU A 69 -7.68 5.37 22.25
C LEU A 69 -7.07 6.57 23.01
N GLY A 70 -6.25 6.29 24.04
CA GLY A 70 -5.47 7.32 24.75
C GLY A 70 -4.25 7.78 23.95
N THR A 71 -3.54 8.79 24.45
CA THR A 71 -2.33 9.30 23.80
C THR A 71 -1.24 8.22 23.76
N PRO A 72 -0.70 7.86 22.58
CA PRO A 72 0.42 6.93 22.51
C PRO A 72 1.66 7.56 23.15
N ARG A 73 2.43 6.78 23.90
CA ARG A 73 3.70 7.19 24.51
C ARG A 73 4.89 6.83 23.63
N ARG A 74 4.78 5.74 22.86
CA ARG A 74 5.78 5.32 21.89
C ARG A 74 5.15 5.10 20.52
N VAL A 75 5.62 5.86 19.55
CA VAL A 75 5.21 5.75 18.14
C VAL A 75 6.44 5.37 17.34
N VAL A 76 6.36 4.27 16.59
CA VAL A 76 7.37 3.92 15.58
C VAL A 76 6.92 4.52 14.25
N LEU A 77 7.81 5.25 13.58
CA LEU A 77 7.58 5.83 12.27
C LEU A 77 8.58 5.22 11.28
N VAL A 78 8.06 4.67 10.18
CA VAL A 78 8.85 4.03 9.13
C VAL A 78 8.25 4.41 7.77
N GLY A 79 9.06 4.36 6.72
CA GLY A 79 8.66 4.55 5.32
C GLY A 79 9.66 3.81 4.44
N ASP A 80 9.32 3.64 3.15
CA ASP A 80 10.29 3.25 2.13
C ASP A 80 10.98 1.92 2.49
N SER A 81 10.17 0.97 2.97
CA SER A 81 10.63 -0.25 3.61
C SER A 81 10.84 -1.41 2.65
N GLY A 82 10.37 -1.31 1.41
CA GLY A 82 10.53 -2.39 0.43
C GLY A 82 11.99 -2.64 0.04
N CYS A 83 12.21 -3.60 -0.87
CA CYS A 83 13.54 -3.79 -1.45
C CYS A 83 13.50 -3.98 -2.96
N ARG A 84 14.34 -3.25 -3.70
CA ARG A 84 14.37 -3.29 -5.17
C ARG A 84 14.72 -4.69 -5.71
N GLY A 85 15.59 -5.43 -5.02
CA GLY A 85 16.04 -6.75 -5.48
C GLY A 85 16.95 -6.67 -6.69
N ASP A 86 16.99 -7.74 -7.48
CA ASP A 86 17.87 -7.89 -8.64
C ASP A 86 17.31 -7.14 -9.88
N THR A 87 17.17 -5.82 -9.76
CA THR A 87 16.76 -4.95 -10.88
C THR A 87 17.95 -4.61 -11.79
N LYS A 88 17.67 -4.32 -13.07
CA LYS A 88 18.71 -3.87 -14.01
C LYS A 88 19.33 -2.52 -13.62
N ARG A 89 18.52 -1.62 -13.05
CA ARG A 89 18.93 -0.30 -12.55
C ARG A 89 18.87 -0.31 -11.03
N LYS A 90 19.92 0.19 -10.39
CA LYS A 90 20.03 0.32 -8.92
C LYS A 90 19.66 -0.99 -8.18
N PRO A 91 20.29 -2.16 -8.50
CA PRO A 91 20.00 -3.42 -7.82
C PRO A 91 20.31 -3.32 -6.32
N GLN A 92 19.50 -4.00 -5.51
CA GLN A 92 19.59 -3.98 -4.05
C GLN A 92 19.56 -5.42 -3.54
N PRO A 93 20.64 -5.93 -2.92
CA PRO A 93 20.60 -7.18 -2.19
C PRO A 93 19.53 -7.15 -1.10
N CYS A 94 18.44 -7.89 -1.29
CA CYS A 94 17.38 -8.04 -0.29
C CYS A 94 17.73 -9.07 0.80
N THR A 95 19.02 -9.15 1.10
CA THR A 95 19.61 -10.01 2.12
C THR A 95 20.27 -9.09 3.14
N GLY A 96 19.85 -9.16 4.40
CA GLY A 96 20.45 -8.33 5.42
C GLY A 96 19.79 -8.47 6.77
N ASP A 97 20.60 -8.71 7.78
CA ASP A 97 20.25 -8.81 9.20
C ASP A 97 20.81 -7.63 10.02
N GLY A 98 20.98 -6.45 9.40
CA GLY A 98 21.49 -5.28 10.13
C GLY A 98 21.64 -3.99 9.33
N PHE A 99 21.97 -2.90 10.03
CA PHE A 99 22.16 -1.54 9.51
C PHE A 99 23.33 -1.38 8.51
N ALA A 100 24.26 -2.33 8.48
CA ALA A 100 25.37 -2.36 7.52
C ALA A 100 25.05 -3.19 6.25
N ASN A 101 23.89 -3.86 6.22
CA ASN A 101 23.43 -4.69 5.10
C ASN A 101 22.38 -3.96 4.27
N VAL A 102 22.22 -4.38 3.02
CA VAL A 102 21.62 -3.58 1.95
C VAL A 102 20.08 -3.45 2.02
N TRP A 103 19.44 -3.93 3.10
CA TRP A 103 18.00 -3.77 3.36
C TRP A 103 17.64 -4.06 4.84
N PRO A 104 17.46 -3.04 5.71
CA PRO A 104 17.39 -3.24 7.17
C PRO A 104 15.97 -3.49 7.73
N PHE A 105 14.91 -3.46 6.92
CA PHE A 105 13.53 -3.41 7.42
C PHE A 105 13.16 -4.58 8.33
N GLY A 106 13.56 -5.81 7.99
CA GLY A 106 13.31 -6.98 8.85
C GLY A 106 13.99 -6.89 10.21
N THR A 107 15.21 -6.34 10.25
CA THR A 107 15.96 -6.16 11.51
C THR A 107 15.32 -5.07 12.37
N LEU A 108 15.02 -3.92 11.76
CA LEU A 108 14.30 -2.81 12.42
C LEU A 108 12.97 -3.28 12.99
N SER A 109 12.21 -4.06 12.20
CA SER A 109 10.93 -4.61 12.63
C SER A 109 11.08 -5.50 13.86
N ASP A 110 12.09 -6.36 13.88
CA ASP A 110 12.37 -7.28 14.98
C ASP A 110 12.87 -6.58 16.24
N GLU A 111 13.71 -5.55 16.11
CA GLU A 111 14.19 -4.74 17.22
C GLU A 111 13.03 -3.98 17.90
N GLU A 112 12.13 -3.41 17.11
CA GLU A 112 11.00 -2.62 17.61
C GLU A 112 9.93 -3.47 18.32
N VAL A 113 9.91 -4.79 18.15
CA VAL A 113 9.05 -5.69 18.96
C VAL A 113 9.32 -5.49 20.45
N GLY A 114 10.60 -5.40 20.82
CA GLY A 114 11.03 -5.24 22.22
C GLY A 114 10.70 -3.86 22.79
N SER A 115 10.54 -2.86 21.93
CA SER A 115 10.21 -1.49 22.34
C SER A 115 8.73 -1.35 22.74
N ARG A 116 7.86 -2.32 22.43
CA ARG A 116 6.41 -2.27 22.78
C ARG A 116 5.76 -0.94 22.35
N PRO A 117 5.75 -0.62 21.04
CA PRO A 117 5.08 0.58 20.54
C PRO A 117 3.59 0.58 20.90
N ASP A 118 3.05 1.78 21.14
CA ASP A 118 1.61 1.97 21.29
C ASP A 118 0.92 2.17 19.92
N LEU A 119 1.68 2.62 18.92
CA LEU A 119 1.26 2.89 17.55
C LEU A 119 2.46 2.72 16.60
N ILE A 120 2.20 2.17 15.41
CA ILE A 120 3.17 2.16 14.31
C ILE A 120 2.58 2.94 13.14
N ILE A 121 3.37 3.81 12.53
CA ILE A 121 3.00 4.59 11.36
C ILE A 121 3.94 4.20 10.23
N HIS A 122 3.39 3.77 9.10
CA HIS A 122 4.15 3.55 7.88
C HIS A 122 3.72 4.53 6.79
N VAL A 123 4.66 5.30 6.25
CA VAL A 123 4.37 6.42 5.35
C VAL A 123 4.53 6.06 3.87
N GLY A 124 4.14 4.86 3.45
CA GLY A 124 4.19 4.46 2.03
C GLY A 124 5.45 3.70 1.61
N ASP A 125 5.40 3.16 0.40
CA ASP A 125 6.45 2.42 -0.29
C ASP A 125 6.90 1.14 0.42
N TYR A 126 6.01 0.13 0.34
CA TYR A 126 6.17 -1.15 1.03
C TYR A 126 6.78 -2.23 0.15
N ASN A 127 6.63 -2.08 -1.18
CA ASN A 127 6.92 -3.11 -2.16
C ASN A 127 7.71 -2.49 -3.31
N TYR A 128 9.04 -2.49 -3.22
CA TYR A 128 9.93 -1.99 -4.26
C TYR A 128 10.26 -3.08 -5.29
N ARG A 129 10.32 -4.36 -4.89
CA ARG A 129 10.66 -5.47 -5.80
C ARG A 129 9.62 -5.65 -6.89
N GLY A 130 8.36 -5.44 -6.51
CA GLY A 130 7.20 -5.62 -7.35
C GLY A 130 6.82 -4.40 -8.15
N THR A 131 7.63 -3.36 -8.20
CA THR A 131 7.26 -2.06 -8.78
C THR A 131 8.45 -1.45 -9.52
N PRO A 132 9.04 -2.14 -10.50
CA PRO A 132 10.12 -1.55 -11.29
C PRO A 132 9.59 -0.34 -12.07
N GLY A 133 10.44 0.64 -12.42
CA GLY A 133 10.03 1.79 -13.22
C GLY A 133 9.70 1.47 -14.69
N SER A 134 10.09 0.29 -15.18
CA SER A 134 9.86 -0.14 -16.56
C SER A 134 9.72 -1.65 -16.69
N MET A 135 9.21 -2.10 -17.82
CA MET A 135 9.21 -3.51 -18.22
C MET A 135 9.65 -3.69 -19.65
N VAL A 136 10.11 -4.90 -19.96
CA VAL A 136 10.24 -5.37 -21.34
C VAL A 136 8.99 -6.17 -21.68
N VAL A 137 8.23 -5.71 -22.66
CA VAL A 137 7.10 -6.42 -23.26
C VAL A 137 7.64 -7.33 -24.36
N PRO A 138 7.64 -8.66 -24.19
CA PRO A 138 8.23 -9.56 -25.16
C PRO A 138 7.44 -9.59 -26.48
N ALA A 139 8.13 -9.80 -27.60
CA ALA A 139 7.52 -9.92 -28.93
C ALA A 139 6.37 -10.94 -28.97
N ARG A 140 6.51 -12.03 -28.21
CA ARG A 140 5.51 -13.10 -28.08
C ARG A 140 4.23 -12.68 -27.35
N VAL A 141 4.32 -11.68 -26.48
CA VAL A 141 3.18 -11.14 -25.72
C VAL A 141 2.51 -10.01 -26.49
N SER A 142 3.31 -9.17 -27.17
CA SER A 142 2.83 -8.00 -27.89
C SER A 142 2.45 -8.23 -29.35
N GLY A 143 3.02 -9.24 -30.00
CA GLY A 143 2.91 -9.45 -31.44
C GLY A 143 3.79 -8.52 -32.28
N TYR A 144 4.71 -7.75 -31.68
CA TYR A 144 5.43 -6.66 -32.36
C TYR A 144 6.63 -7.09 -33.22
N GLY A 145 6.91 -8.38 -33.29
CA GLY A 145 8.10 -8.91 -33.96
C GLY A 145 9.43 -8.62 -33.23
N ARG A 146 9.42 -7.83 -32.15
CA ARG A 146 10.57 -7.58 -31.25
C ARG A 146 10.12 -7.26 -29.83
N ASP A 147 11.04 -7.40 -28.89
CA ASP A 147 10.86 -6.95 -27.51
C ASP A 147 10.88 -5.42 -27.44
N VAL A 148 10.02 -4.86 -26.58
CA VAL A 148 9.87 -3.42 -26.41
C VAL A 148 9.97 -3.05 -24.94
N THR A 149 10.79 -2.06 -24.62
CA THR A 149 10.84 -1.47 -23.28
C THR A 149 9.78 -0.38 -23.15
N VAL A 150 9.02 -0.42 -22.06
CA VAL A 150 7.98 0.58 -21.74
C VAL A 150 8.13 1.03 -20.30
N THR A 151 7.82 2.30 -20.04
CA THR A 151 7.85 2.91 -18.70
C THR A 151 6.44 2.98 -18.15
N PHE A 152 6.26 2.65 -16.87
CA PHE A 152 4.95 2.74 -16.23
C PHE A 152 4.62 4.17 -15.82
N TYR A 153 3.33 4.45 -15.66
CA TYR A 153 2.91 5.66 -14.98
C TYR A 153 3.49 5.71 -13.58
N ASP A 154 4.22 6.77 -13.31
CA ASP A 154 4.76 7.15 -12.02
C ASP A 154 4.68 8.67 -11.93
N THR A 155 4.34 9.21 -10.76
CA THR A 155 4.40 10.66 -10.54
C THR A 155 5.83 11.15 -10.24
N GLY A 156 6.79 10.22 -10.24
CA GLY A 156 8.22 10.45 -10.29
C GLY A 156 8.86 10.39 -8.91
N ASP A 157 9.98 9.67 -8.80
CA ASP A 157 10.93 9.81 -7.71
C ASP A 157 12.06 10.65 -8.26
N LEU A 158 12.10 11.92 -7.91
CA LEU A 158 13.20 12.76 -8.35
C LEU A 158 14.30 12.68 -7.30
N ASP A 159 15.07 11.59 -7.39
CA ASP A 159 16.41 11.63 -6.85
C ASP A 159 17.34 12.45 -7.76
N ASP A 160 18.55 12.72 -7.29
CA ASP A 160 19.53 13.62 -7.91
C ASP A 160 20.00 13.18 -9.32
N GLU A 161 19.60 11.99 -9.76
CA GLU A 161 19.94 11.42 -11.07
C GLU A 161 18.75 11.29 -12.03
N ASP A 162 17.52 11.52 -11.58
CA ASP A 162 16.31 11.28 -12.37
C ASP A 162 15.76 12.59 -12.98
N GLU A 163 15.59 12.64 -14.31
CA GLU A 163 14.87 13.72 -14.99
C GLU A 163 13.37 13.40 -15.01
N PRO A 164 12.47 14.37 -14.69
CA PRO A 164 11.04 14.12 -14.73
C PRO A 164 10.59 13.85 -16.17
N ASP A 165 9.91 12.73 -16.39
CA ASP A 165 9.28 12.41 -17.68
C ASP A 165 8.03 13.28 -17.87
N LEU A 166 8.18 14.37 -18.63
CA LEU A 166 7.14 15.38 -18.84
C LEU A 166 6.57 15.34 -20.25
N PRO A 167 5.23 15.47 -20.42
CA PRO A 167 4.22 15.68 -19.38
C PRO A 167 3.82 14.39 -18.64
N ILE A 168 3.78 14.42 -17.30
CA ILE A 168 3.37 13.28 -16.46
C ILE A 168 1.97 12.79 -16.88
N GLY A 169 1.85 11.51 -17.23
CA GLY A 169 0.57 10.85 -17.46
C GLY A 169 -0.19 11.28 -18.73
N ALA A 170 0.42 11.99 -19.67
CA ALA A 170 -0.22 12.36 -20.94
C ALA A 170 -0.61 11.16 -21.82
N ALA A 171 0.06 10.03 -21.60
CA ALA A 171 -0.33 8.69 -21.96
C ALA A 171 0.62 7.72 -21.22
N TYR A 172 0.17 6.52 -20.84
CA TYR A 172 0.93 5.73 -19.88
C TYR A 172 0.77 4.22 -20.03
N TRP A 173 1.73 3.49 -19.45
CA TRP A 173 1.61 2.04 -19.25
C TRP A 173 1.24 1.76 -17.80
N SER A 174 0.40 0.74 -17.61
CA SER A 174 0.19 0.14 -16.30
C SER A 174 0.91 -1.20 -16.24
N GLN A 175 1.60 -1.45 -15.13
CA GLN A 175 2.16 -2.75 -14.78
C GLN A 175 1.07 -3.83 -14.73
N ASN A 176 -0.17 -3.43 -14.45
CA ASN A 176 -1.32 -4.31 -14.26
C ASN A 176 -2.20 -4.42 -15.51
N MET A 177 -1.72 -4.00 -16.69
CA MET A 177 -2.40 -4.32 -17.94
C MET A 177 -2.56 -5.84 -18.08
N GLU A 178 -3.74 -6.28 -18.54
CA GLU A 178 -4.02 -7.70 -18.75
C GLU A 178 -3.01 -8.30 -19.73
N GLY A 179 -2.36 -9.40 -19.32
CA GLY A 179 -1.28 -10.04 -20.06
C GLY A 179 0.11 -9.46 -19.79
N SER A 180 0.25 -8.50 -18.87
CA SER A 180 1.55 -8.01 -18.41
C SER A 180 2.44 -9.17 -17.93
N PRO A 181 3.76 -9.16 -18.26
CA PRO A 181 4.70 -10.16 -17.78
C PRO A 181 5.06 -10.00 -16.30
N ILE A 182 4.79 -8.83 -15.70
CA ILE A 182 5.20 -8.51 -14.34
C ILE A 182 4.09 -7.81 -13.54
N PRO A 183 2.84 -8.32 -13.50
CA PRO A 183 1.76 -7.67 -12.75
C PRO A 183 2.08 -7.62 -11.26
N ASP A 184 1.42 -6.71 -10.54
CA ASP A 184 1.41 -6.77 -9.08
C ASP A 184 0.85 -8.12 -8.61
N LYS A 185 1.48 -8.68 -7.59
CA LYS A 185 1.17 -10.03 -7.10
C LYS A 185 1.58 -10.23 -5.66
N TRP A 186 0.91 -11.16 -5.00
CA TRP A 186 1.11 -11.45 -3.58
C TRP A 186 2.58 -11.68 -3.18
N ALA A 187 3.36 -12.40 -3.99
CA ALA A 187 4.74 -12.73 -3.65
C ALA A 187 5.60 -11.48 -3.36
N TYR A 188 5.39 -10.37 -4.08
CA TYR A 188 6.18 -9.16 -3.86
C TYR A 188 5.86 -8.52 -2.50
N TRP A 189 4.58 -8.41 -2.16
CA TRP A 189 4.10 -7.94 -0.85
C TRP A 189 4.53 -8.84 0.30
N ARG A 190 4.44 -10.16 0.09
CA ARG A 190 4.87 -11.15 1.07
C ARG A 190 6.34 -10.94 1.42
N ASP A 191 7.17 -10.86 0.39
CA ASP A 191 8.60 -10.88 0.57
C ASP A 191 9.14 -9.52 1.03
N ASP A 192 8.57 -8.39 0.59
CA ASP A 192 9.04 -7.04 0.94
C ASP A 192 8.43 -6.49 2.24
N PHE A 193 7.20 -6.88 2.60
CA PHE A 193 6.52 -6.31 3.77
C PHE A 193 6.10 -7.34 4.80
N PHE A 194 5.32 -8.36 4.42
CA PHE A 194 4.70 -9.23 5.42
C PHE A 194 5.67 -10.17 6.13
N LEU A 195 6.67 -10.72 5.44
CA LEU A 195 7.71 -11.52 6.05
C LEU A 195 8.60 -10.70 7.01
N PRO A 196 9.20 -9.58 6.60
CA PRO A 196 10.04 -8.78 7.49
C PRO A 196 9.26 -8.15 8.65
N ALA A 197 7.99 -7.76 8.44
CA ALA A 197 7.17 -7.19 9.50
C ALA A 197 6.41 -8.23 10.35
N ALA A 198 6.54 -9.54 10.07
CA ALA A 198 5.68 -10.58 10.63
C ALA A 198 5.60 -10.57 12.16
N ARG A 199 6.73 -10.27 12.84
CA ARG A 199 6.81 -10.22 14.30
C ARG A 199 6.31 -8.90 14.89
N LEU A 200 6.38 -7.80 14.13
CA LEU A 200 5.94 -6.47 14.56
C LEU A 200 4.45 -6.22 14.32
N LEU A 201 3.88 -6.78 13.24
CA LEU A 201 2.45 -6.66 12.88
C LEU A 201 1.46 -6.91 14.05
N PRO A 202 1.64 -7.93 14.91
CA PRO A 202 0.72 -8.17 16.02
C PRO A 202 1.03 -7.35 17.30
N VAL A 203 2.04 -6.48 17.31
CA VAL A 203 2.50 -5.80 18.54
C VAL A 203 1.72 -4.52 18.84
N ALA A 204 1.29 -3.78 17.82
CA ALA A 204 0.60 -2.50 17.95
C ALA A 204 -0.32 -2.25 16.74
N PRO A 205 -1.31 -1.34 16.84
CA PRO A 205 -2.07 -0.91 15.67
C PRO A 205 -1.18 -0.17 14.67
N TRP A 206 -1.45 -0.34 13.37
CA TRP A 206 -0.74 0.32 12.28
C TRP A 206 -1.60 1.39 11.62
N LEU A 207 -1.01 2.57 11.41
CA LEU A 207 -1.49 3.60 10.51
C LEU A 207 -0.66 3.49 9.23
N LEU A 208 -1.30 3.14 8.12
CA LEU A 208 -0.65 2.92 6.84
C LEU A 208 -1.05 4.03 5.87
N SER A 209 -0.07 4.68 5.26
CA SER A 209 -0.24 5.59 4.12
C SER A 209 0.33 4.97 2.85
N ARG A 210 -0.06 5.49 1.68
CA ARG A 210 0.45 5.07 0.37
C ARG A 210 1.62 5.91 -0.06
N GLY A 211 2.59 5.28 -0.73
CA GLY A 211 3.53 5.98 -1.58
C GLY A 211 3.24 5.78 -3.05
N ASN A 212 4.10 6.32 -3.92
CA ASN A 212 3.92 6.20 -5.37
C ASN A 212 4.14 4.76 -5.87
N HIS A 213 4.91 3.94 -5.16
CA HIS A 213 5.03 2.52 -5.51
C HIS A 213 3.69 1.78 -5.36
N GLU A 214 2.78 2.32 -4.55
CA GLU A 214 1.41 1.84 -4.45
C GLU A 214 0.45 2.47 -5.47
N LEU A 215 0.89 3.25 -6.46
CA LEU A 215 0.00 3.73 -7.53
C LEU A 215 -0.75 2.59 -8.23
N CYS A 216 -1.94 2.87 -8.77
CA CYS A 216 -2.74 1.84 -9.45
C CYS A 216 -2.07 1.25 -10.69
N SER A 217 -1.19 2.02 -11.33
CA SER A 217 -0.30 1.57 -12.40
C SER A 217 0.80 0.63 -11.93
N ARG A 218 1.03 0.51 -10.61
CA ARG A 218 2.10 -0.24 -9.94
C ARG A 218 1.50 -1.19 -8.91
N ALA A 219 1.79 -1.08 -7.60
CA ALA A 219 1.26 -2.01 -6.60
C ALA A 219 -0.14 -1.66 -6.05
N GLY A 220 -0.89 -0.74 -6.67
CA GLY A 220 -2.19 -0.31 -6.18
C GLY A 220 -3.24 -1.42 -5.99
N PRO A 221 -3.34 -2.45 -6.86
CA PRO A 221 -4.22 -3.60 -6.62
C PRO A 221 -3.95 -4.28 -5.29
N GLY A 222 -2.68 -4.57 -4.99
CA GLY A 222 -2.25 -5.13 -3.72
C GLY A 222 -2.48 -4.20 -2.55
N TRP A 223 -2.19 -2.89 -2.67
CA TRP A 223 -2.45 -1.91 -1.60
C TRP A 223 -3.92 -1.95 -1.16
N PHE A 224 -4.84 -1.82 -2.13
CA PHE A 224 -6.27 -1.75 -1.84
C PHE A 224 -6.82 -3.05 -1.25
N PHE A 225 -6.23 -4.18 -1.63
CA PHE A 225 -6.61 -5.47 -1.08
C PHE A 225 -6.02 -5.72 0.32
N LEU A 226 -4.73 -5.42 0.52
CA LEU A 226 -3.95 -5.84 1.69
C LEU A 226 -3.94 -4.80 2.81
N LEU A 227 -3.77 -3.51 2.50
CA LEU A 227 -3.38 -2.50 3.48
C LEU A 227 -4.40 -1.35 3.64
N ASP A 228 -5.13 -0.98 2.59
CA ASP A 228 -6.10 0.11 2.62
C ASP A 228 -7.12 -0.01 3.78
N ALA A 229 -7.40 1.12 4.44
CA ALA A 229 -8.25 1.14 5.63
C ALA A 229 -9.75 1.11 5.31
N ASN A 230 -10.16 1.39 4.08
CA ASN A 230 -11.57 1.40 3.72
C ASN A 230 -12.15 -0.02 3.74
N SER A 231 -13.36 -0.14 4.26
CA SER A 231 -14.03 -1.41 4.51
C SER A 231 -15.53 -1.20 4.60
N THR A 232 -16.31 -2.20 4.17
CA THR A 232 -17.76 -2.25 4.37
C THR A 232 -18.15 -2.34 5.86
N LEU A 233 -17.22 -2.72 6.74
CA LEU A 233 -17.46 -2.80 8.18
C LEU A 233 -17.45 -1.44 8.89
N LEU A 234 -17.09 -0.35 8.20
CA LEU A 234 -17.08 1.01 8.77
C LEU A 234 -18.46 1.66 8.82
N GLY A 235 -19.49 1.04 8.24
CA GLY A 235 -20.87 1.48 8.30
C GLY A 235 -21.51 1.67 6.93
N PRO A 236 -22.77 2.11 6.88
CA PRO A 236 -23.50 2.31 5.64
C PRO A 236 -22.75 3.25 4.67
N GLY A 237 -22.66 2.87 3.41
CA GLY A 237 -21.96 3.64 2.36
C GLY A 237 -20.44 3.47 2.33
N ALA A 238 -19.83 2.91 3.38
CA ALA A 238 -18.42 2.54 3.35
C ALA A 238 -18.20 1.31 2.47
N LYS A 239 -17.11 1.29 1.71
CA LYS A 239 -16.75 0.21 0.79
C LYS A 239 -15.26 -0.05 0.84
N GLN A 240 -14.85 -1.26 0.50
CA GLN A 240 -13.47 -1.50 0.11
C GLN A 240 -13.20 -0.70 -1.18
N GLN A 241 -12.09 0.03 -1.22
CA GLN A 241 -11.64 0.69 -2.43
C GLN A 241 -10.91 -0.30 -3.34
N GLU A 242 -10.82 0.03 -4.62
CA GLU A 242 -10.08 -0.74 -5.62
C GLU A 242 -9.50 0.20 -6.68
N CYS A 243 -8.54 -0.30 -7.45
CA CYS A 243 -8.02 0.47 -8.57
C CYS A 243 -9.06 0.55 -9.70
N PRO A 244 -9.10 1.68 -10.44
CA PRO A 244 -9.82 1.74 -11.70
C PRO A 244 -9.27 0.68 -12.68
N PRO A 245 -9.99 0.38 -13.78
CA PRO A 245 -9.51 -0.55 -14.80
C PRO A 245 -8.09 -0.19 -15.26
N GLN A 246 -7.21 -1.20 -15.27
CA GLN A 246 -5.79 -1.04 -15.61
C GLN A 246 -5.49 -1.34 -17.09
N THR A 247 -6.54 -1.53 -17.90
CA THR A 247 -6.48 -1.66 -19.36
C THR A 247 -7.41 -0.65 -20.04
N PRO A 248 -7.09 -0.16 -21.24
CA PRO A 248 -7.98 0.72 -21.99
C PRO A 248 -9.34 0.07 -22.28
N PRO A 249 -10.42 0.86 -22.46
CA PRO A 249 -11.70 0.32 -22.91
C PRO A 249 -11.56 -0.48 -24.21
N GLY A 250 -12.18 -1.66 -24.26
CA GLY A 250 -12.13 -2.55 -25.43
C GLY A 250 -10.81 -3.31 -25.61
N TRP A 251 -9.95 -3.33 -24.59
CA TRP A 251 -8.72 -4.13 -24.58
C TRP A 251 -8.97 -5.59 -24.94
N GLN A 252 -8.06 -6.16 -25.73
CA GLN A 252 -7.99 -7.57 -26.04
C GLN A 252 -6.57 -8.06 -25.78
N LEU A 253 -6.43 -9.29 -25.30
CA LEU A 253 -5.11 -9.89 -25.08
C LEU A 253 -4.29 -9.88 -26.38
N GLY A 254 -3.11 -9.25 -26.34
CA GLY A 254 -2.24 -9.09 -27.50
C GLY A 254 -2.45 -7.79 -28.31
N ALA A 255 -3.50 -7.02 -28.04
CA ALA A 255 -3.81 -5.75 -28.71
C ALA A 255 -2.99 -4.56 -28.18
N TRP A 256 -1.72 -4.78 -27.88
CA TRP A 256 -0.85 -3.76 -27.32
C TRP A 256 -0.63 -2.61 -28.33
N PRO A 257 -0.58 -1.33 -27.91
CA PRO A 257 -0.27 -0.21 -28.80
C PRO A 257 1.22 -0.12 -29.17
N GLN A 258 1.53 -0.17 -30.46
CA GLN A 258 2.91 -0.10 -30.97
C GLN A 258 3.56 1.23 -30.61
N PRO A 259 4.75 1.26 -29.98
CA PRO A 259 5.45 2.51 -29.72
C PRO A 259 5.68 3.32 -31.01
N PRO A 260 5.50 4.65 -31.00
CA PRO A 260 5.34 5.50 -29.82
C PRO A 260 3.90 5.65 -29.33
N ALA A 261 2.92 4.90 -29.89
CA ALA A 261 1.57 4.91 -29.34
C ALA A 261 1.59 4.33 -27.93
N LEU A 262 0.87 5.00 -27.03
CA LEU A 262 0.84 4.67 -25.62
C LEU A 262 -0.57 4.16 -25.26
N PRO A 263 -0.68 3.19 -24.34
CA PRO A 263 -1.97 2.85 -23.77
C PRO A 263 -2.56 4.11 -23.13
N PHE A 264 -3.89 4.22 -23.19
CA PHE A 264 -4.60 5.38 -22.65
C PHE A 264 -4.18 6.73 -23.27
N ALA A 265 -3.62 6.75 -24.49
CA ALA A 265 -3.24 8.00 -25.14
C ALA A 265 -4.39 9.02 -25.19
N GLY A 266 -4.10 10.25 -24.75
CA GLY A 266 -5.08 11.32 -24.65
C GLY A 266 -6.01 11.21 -23.43
N GLN A 267 -5.77 10.27 -22.52
CA GLN A 267 -6.51 10.12 -21.27
C GLN A 267 -5.61 10.44 -20.08
N VAL A 268 -6.15 11.15 -19.10
CA VAL A 268 -5.49 11.36 -17.81
C VAL A 268 -5.50 10.03 -17.04
N PHE A 269 -4.39 9.68 -16.39
CA PHE A 269 -4.37 8.51 -15.49
C PHE A 269 -5.48 8.66 -14.44
N PRO A 270 -6.40 7.69 -14.29
CA PRO A 270 -7.44 7.77 -13.29
C PRO A 270 -6.81 7.67 -11.90
N THR A 271 -6.71 8.81 -11.22
CA THR A 271 -6.20 8.89 -9.86
C THR A 271 -7.29 8.46 -8.90
N ASN A 272 -7.04 7.41 -8.13
CA ASN A 272 -7.87 7.06 -6.98
C ASN A 272 -7.12 7.44 -5.71
N THR A 273 -7.71 8.32 -4.90
CA THR A 273 -7.11 8.80 -3.66
C THR A 273 -8.10 8.71 -2.52
N ASN A 274 -7.59 8.50 -1.32
CA ASN A 274 -8.38 8.64 -0.11
C ASN A 274 -8.41 10.12 0.33
N PRO A 275 -9.55 10.63 0.84
CA PRO A 275 -9.57 11.94 1.48
C PRO A 275 -8.70 11.94 2.75
N PRO A 276 -8.25 13.10 3.25
CA PRO A 276 -7.47 13.15 4.48
C PRO A 276 -8.29 12.55 5.62
N PHE A 277 -7.68 11.68 6.41
CA PHE A 277 -8.35 11.10 7.57
C PHE A 277 -7.67 11.56 8.86
N ARG A 278 -8.49 11.91 9.86
CA ARG A 278 -8.04 12.27 11.20
C ARG A 278 -8.21 11.09 12.16
N LEU A 279 -7.12 10.69 12.82
CA LEU A 279 -7.13 9.78 13.95
C LEU A 279 -6.87 10.58 15.24
N LYS A 280 -7.79 10.49 16.21
CA LYS A 280 -7.66 11.13 17.52
C LYS A 280 -7.34 10.10 18.59
N LEU A 281 -6.16 10.25 19.21
CA LEU A 281 -5.64 9.38 20.26
C LEU A 281 -5.31 10.23 21.49
N GLY A 282 -6.24 10.30 22.44
CA GLY A 282 -6.14 11.15 23.63
C GLY A 282 -5.89 12.62 23.27
N LYS A 283 -4.66 13.09 23.53
CA LYS A 283 -4.17 14.46 23.30
C LYS A 283 -3.31 14.60 22.04
N LEU A 284 -3.28 13.58 21.18
CA LEU A 284 -2.61 13.62 19.89
C LEU A 284 -3.64 13.41 18.78
N ASN A 285 -3.64 14.32 17.82
CA ASN A 285 -4.29 14.09 16.53
C ASN A 285 -3.22 13.68 15.51
N ILE A 286 -3.60 12.81 14.59
CA ILE A 286 -2.82 12.49 13.40
C ILE A 286 -3.73 12.70 12.21
N ILE A 287 -3.30 13.50 11.24
CA ILE A 287 -3.97 13.64 9.95
C ILE A 287 -3.06 13.01 8.91
N ALA A 288 -3.57 11.99 8.22
CA ALA A 288 -2.84 11.36 7.13
C ALA A 288 -3.37 11.87 5.79
N VAL A 289 -2.45 12.19 4.89
CA VAL A 289 -2.75 12.65 3.53
C VAL A 289 -2.24 11.63 2.53
N ASP A 290 -3.09 11.25 1.59
CA ASP A 290 -2.73 10.37 0.47
C ASP A 290 -2.00 11.20 -0.61
N SER A 291 -0.67 11.21 -0.55
CA SER A 291 0.20 11.94 -1.47
C SER A 291 0.82 11.07 -2.54
N ALA A 292 0.35 9.83 -2.73
CA ALA A 292 0.92 8.89 -3.69
C ALA A 292 0.95 9.39 -5.15
N ASN A 293 0.04 10.32 -5.51
CA ASN A 293 -0.07 10.90 -6.85
C ASN A 293 0.46 12.35 -6.92
N ALA A 294 1.19 12.82 -5.90
CA ALA A 294 1.91 14.08 -5.96
C ALA A 294 3.24 13.86 -6.69
N ALA A 295 3.72 14.90 -7.37
CA ALA A 295 5.00 14.90 -8.07
C ALA A 295 6.03 15.72 -7.29
N ASP A 296 7.29 15.28 -7.33
CA ASP A 296 8.37 15.88 -6.52
C ASP A 296 8.84 17.25 -7.03
N ALA A 297 8.96 17.45 -8.36
CA ALA A 297 9.52 18.70 -8.91
C ALA A 297 8.58 19.50 -9.82
N VAL A 298 7.36 19.02 -10.08
CA VAL A 298 6.40 19.75 -10.91
C VAL A 298 5.04 19.83 -10.26
N LEU A 299 4.30 20.90 -10.56
CA LEU A 299 2.90 21.01 -10.15
C LEU A 299 2.07 20.03 -10.97
N PHE A 300 1.69 18.93 -10.34
CA PHE A 300 0.85 17.89 -10.91
C PHE A 300 -0.32 17.59 -9.96
N ASN A 301 -1.50 17.29 -10.51
CA ASN A 301 -2.74 17.09 -9.73
C ASN A 301 -3.05 18.25 -8.75
N LEU A 302 -2.74 19.50 -9.13
CA LEU A 302 -2.83 20.65 -8.23
C LEU A 302 -4.22 20.82 -7.59
N ASP A 303 -5.29 20.73 -8.38
CA ASP A 303 -6.66 20.89 -7.86
C ASP A 303 -7.04 19.83 -6.82
N LEU A 304 -6.60 18.59 -7.04
CA LEU A 304 -6.79 17.49 -6.09
C LEU A 304 -6.11 17.82 -4.75
N TYR A 305 -4.84 18.22 -4.79
CA TYR A 305 -4.08 18.51 -3.58
C TYR A 305 -4.53 19.80 -2.89
N LEU A 306 -4.97 20.82 -3.64
CA LEU A 306 -5.65 21.98 -3.06
C LEU A 306 -6.89 21.56 -2.27
N GLY A 307 -7.69 20.63 -2.81
CA GLY A 307 -8.83 20.04 -2.10
C GLY A 307 -8.43 19.31 -0.83
N GLN A 308 -7.43 18.43 -0.91
CA GLN A 308 -6.89 17.67 0.22
C GLN A 308 -6.41 18.62 1.34
N TYR A 309 -5.58 19.62 1.03
CA TYR A 309 -5.04 20.54 2.04
C TYR A 309 -6.08 21.53 2.59
N ARG A 310 -7.12 21.89 1.82
CA ARG A 310 -8.26 22.64 2.37
C ARG A 310 -9.00 21.82 3.41
N GLU A 311 -9.18 20.51 3.18
CA GLU A 311 -9.80 19.62 4.17
C GLU A 311 -8.90 19.45 5.41
N VAL A 312 -7.59 19.32 5.23
CA VAL A 312 -6.63 19.34 6.36
C VAL A 312 -6.78 20.63 7.18
N ALA A 313 -6.82 21.80 6.52
CA ALA A 313 -6.99 23.08 7.20
C ALA A 313 -8.33 23.16 7.96
N ARG A 314 -9.41 22.62 7.38
CA ARG A 314 -10.72 22.50 8.03
C ARG A 314 -10.64 21.64 9.30
N LEU A 315 -10.03 20.45 9.21
CA LEU A 315 -9.85 19.52 10.34
C LEU A 315 -9.01 20.14 11.47
N LEU A 316 -7.98 20.92 11.13
CA LEU A 316 -7.14 21.64 12.09
C LEU A 316 -7.87 22.82 12.75
N ALA A 317 -8.81 23.45 12.04
CA ALA A 317 -9.61 24.55 12.60
C ALA A 317 -10.64 24.04 13.62
N GLU A 318 -11.18 22.82 13.44
CA GLU A 318 -12.13 22.19 14.35
C GLU A 318 -11.54 21.76 15.70
N ASP A 319 -10.27 21.36 15.72
CA ASP A 319 -9.63 20.79 16.90
C ASP A 319 -8.19 21.30 17.04
N ARG A 320 -7.95 22.08 18.09
CA ARG A 320 -6.64 22.70 18.38
C ARG A 320 -5.67 21.75 19.09
N THR A 321 -6.03 20.50 19.32
CA THR A 321 -5.14 19.48 19.86
C THR A 321 -3.89 19.35 18.97
N PRO A 322 -2.67 19.21 19.55
CA PRO A 322 -1.46 18.99 18.77
C PRO A 322 -1.65 17.91 17.71
N THR A 323 -1.33 18.24 16.45
CA THR A 323 -1.61 17.40 15.30
C THR A 323 -0.33 17.08 14.55
N TRP A 324 -0.08 15.80 14.30
CA TRP A 324 0.93 15.36 13.33
C TRP A 324 0.27 15.26 11.96
N LEU A 325 0.89 15.86 10.96
CA LEU A 325 0.55 15.62 9.56
C LEU A 325 1.48 14.54 9.04
N VAL A 326 0.94 13.44 8.52
CA VAL A 326 1.71 12.34 7.96
C VAL A 326 1.39 12.18 6.48
N THR A 327 2.43 12.10 5.67
CA THR A 327 2.38 12.05 4.20
C THR A 327 3.61 11.28 3.73
N HIS A 328 3.49 10.59 2.59
CA HIS A 328 4.64 9.95 1.95
C HIS A 328 5.54 11.00 1.30
N ARG A 329 4.99 11.79 0.37
CA ARG A 329 5.71 12.87 -0.29
C ARG A 329 5.98 14.03 0.68
N PRO A 330 7.25 14.46 0.85
CA PRO A 330 7.59 15.64 1.63
C PRO A 330 6.89 16.90 1.10
N ILE A 331 6.60 17.84 1.99
CA ILE A 331 5.90 19.10 1.67
C ILE A 331 6.80 20.32 1.78
N TRP A 332 8.10 20.13 2.04
CA TRP A 332 9.10 21.18 2.25
C TRP A 332 10.43 20.83 1.60
#